data_AF-A0A1J5D752-F1
#
_entry.id   AF-A0A1J5D752-F1
#
_cell.length_a   1.000
_cell.length_b   1.000
_cell.length_c   1.000
_cell.angle_alpha   90.00
_cell.angle_beta   90.00
_cell.angle_gamma   90.00
#
_symmetry.space_group_name_H-M   'P 1'
#
loop_
_entity.id
_entity.type
_entity.pdbx_description
1 polymer ?
#
loop_
_entity_poly.entity_id
_entity_poly.type
_entity_poly.pdbx_seq_one_letter_code
_entity_poly.pdbx_strand_id
1 'polypeptide(L)'
;MKKIRQRLFVALTALQLVGAPAFAFADSGTAAYTYCDAQVLAKHWKKSVKEAKAKLAETDRAAVEKALNDARGTINNEKREICLFHESRFSYDDAEALASAWGIGVSEVKATIESKLFWGSSSIIDDELARIRSGEGFEGEGEGAENDVNEAAANAFFESKDYNYCDARLLAAHWQIATWDAKVTIGQKIIWDSTQGLEVMLGEAREAAASRQDKCEFYEGPFTFEDAQLLAKSWDISVAEAKATIGNKLTWGGNKAVRSALDYARESTKPEKTKVDKTKKVEKAKKIEKKNTPKPKASTF
;
A
#
# COMPACT_ATOMS: atom_id res chain seq x y z
N MET A 1 49.61 -21.86 73.53
CA MET A 1 49.61 -22.45 72.17
C MET A 1 48.16 -22.60 71.69
N LYS A 2 47.72 -21.69 70.83
CA LYS A 2 46.35 -21.59 70.28
C LYS A 2 46.30 -22.30 68.92
N LYS A 3 45.29 -23.14 68.67
CA LYS A 3 44.85 -23.54 67.32
C LYS A 3 43.33 -23.50 67.27
N ILE A 4 42.79 -22.41 66.75
CA ILE A 4 41.37 -22.25 66.39
C ILE A 4 41.29 -22.51 64.88
N ARG A 5 40.48 -23.51 64.49
CA ARG A 5 40.19 -23.85 63.09
C ARG A 5 39.16 -22.86 62.55
N GLN A 6 39.56 -22.00 61.61
CA GLN A 6 38.64 -21.23 60.77
C GLN A 6 38.11 -22.14 59.66
N ARG A 7 36.79 -22.40 59.67
CA ARG A 7 36.04 -22.92 58.53
C ARG A 7 35.58 -21.71 57.71
N LEU A 8 36.11 -21.56 56.50
CA LEU A 8 35.61 -20.62 55.50
C LEU A 8 34.27 -21.15 54.99
N PHE A 9 33.17 -20.49 55.35
CA PHE A 9 31.88 -20.64 54.68
C PHE A 9 31.89 -19.73 53.45
N VAL A 10 31.88 -20.34 52.27
CA VAL A 10 31.60 -19.64 51.01
C VAL A 10 30.11 -19.36 50.98
N ALA A 11 29.72 -18.13 51.31
CA ALA A 11 28.37 -17.64 51.09
C ALA A 11 28.20 -17.33 49.60
N LEU A 12 27.61 -18.29 48.89
CA LEU A 12 27.14 -18.12 47.52
C LEU A 12 25.86 -17.28 47.58
N THR A 13 25.98 -15.98 47.38
CA THR A 13 24.81 -15.08 47.30
C THR A 13 24.12 -15.33 45.95
N ALA A 14 23.16 -16.26 45.95
CA ALA A 14 22.22 -16.43 44.87
C ALA A 14 21.35 -15.17 44.78
N LEU A 15 21.66 -14.31 43.81
CA LEU A 15 20.80 -13.22 43.40
C LEU A 15 19.56 -13.85 42.73
N GLN A 16 18.54 -14.15 43.53
CA GLN A 16 17.21 -14.47 43.01
C GLN A 16 16.65 -13.19 42.39
N LEU A 17 16.77 -13.07 41.07
CA LEU A 17 15.89 -12.24 40.26
C LEU A 17 14.46 -12.78 40.46
N VAL A 18 13.78 -12.22 41.44
CA VAL A 18 12.34 -12.37 41.62
C VAL A 18 11.69 -11.82 40.36
N GLY A 19 10.92 -12.68 39.70
CA GLY A 19 10.35 -12.44 38.38
C GLY A 19 9.67 -11.09 38.27
N ALA A 20 10.08 -10.33 37.25
CA ALA A 20 9.25 -9.26 36.73
C ALA A 20 7.87 -9.87 36.37
N PRO A 21 6.76 -9.23 36.78
CA PRO A 21 5.43 -9.73 36.46
C PRO A 21 5.27 -9.80 34.94
N ALA A 22 4.55 -10.84 34.52
CA ALA A 22 4.20 -11.12 33.14
C ALA A 22 3.82 -9.83 32.39
N PHE A 23 4.51 -9.60 31.28
CA PHE A 23 4.26 -8.62 30.23
C PHE A 23 2.78 -8.19 30.16
N ALA A 24 2.42 -7.19 30.96
CA ALA A 24 1.34 -6.32 30.60
C ALA A 24 1.86 -5.61 29.35
N PHE A 25 1.26 -5.89 28.20
CA PHE A 25 1.22 -4.91 27.14
C PHE A 25 0.58 -3.68 27.80
N ALA A 26 1.42 -2.79 28.33
CA ALA A 26 0.99 -1.42 28.49
C ALA A 26 0.63 -1.02 27.07
N ASP A 27 -0.65 -0.80 26.85
CA ASP A 27 -1.19 -0.13 25.69
C ASP A 27 -0.76 1.35 25.75
N SER A 28 0.53 1.58 26.00
CA SER A 28 1.17 2.86 25.79
C SER A 28 1.12 3.03 24.28
N GLY A 29 0.40 4.03 23.79
CA GLY A 29 0.10 4.28 22.37
C GLY A 29 1.30 4.50 21.43
N THR A 30 2.46 3.92 21.75
CA THR A 30 3.67 3.80 20.94
C THR A 30 3.87 2.38 20.37
N ALA A 31 3.03 1.41 20.76
CA ALA A 31 3.11 0.05 20.20
C ALA A 31 2.57 0.05 18.76
N ALA A 32 3.40 -0.38 17.80
CA ALA A 32 3.04 -0.46 16.38
C ALA A 32 1.89 -1.44 16.07
N TYR A 33 1.52 -2.29 17.03
CA TYR A 33 0.52 -3.33 16.88
C TYR A 33 -0.42 -3.38 18.08
N THR A 34 -1.68 -3.69 17.80
CA THR A 34 -2.80 -3.72 18.75
C THR A 34 -3.10 -5.14 19.25
N TYR A 35 -4.00 -5.26 20.24
CA TYR A 35 -4.54 -6.55 20.65
C TYR A 35 -5.26 -7.28 19.50
N CYS A 36 -5.98 -6.53 18.67
CA CYS A 36 -6.65 -7.03 17.48
C CYS A 36 -5.65 -7.69 16.51
N ASP A 37 -4.50 -7.06 16.27
CA ASP A 37 -3.44 -7.64 15.44
C ASP A 37 -2.96 -8.99 15.98
N ALA A 38 -2.86 -9.12 17.31
CA ALA A 38 -2.51 -10.39 17.93
C ALA A 38 -3.60 -11.45 17.75
N GLN A 39 -4.89 -11.09 17.81
CA GLN A 39 -6.00 -12.02 17.58
C GLN A 39 -6.04 -12.49 16.12
N VAL A 40 -5.85 -11.55 15.17
CA VAL A 40 -5.76 -11.83 13.73
C VAL A 40 -4.66 -12.85 13.45
N LEU A 41 -3.45 -12.61 13.96
CA LEU A 41 -2.32 -13.53 13.80
C LEU A 41 -2.52 -14.86 14.53
N ALA A 42 -3.12 -14.85 15.71
CA ALA A 42 -3.43 -16.06 16.45
C ALA A 42 -4.35 -16.99 15.66
N LYS A 43 -5.42 -16.46 15.07
CA LYS A 43 -6.32 -17.23 14.21
C LYS A 43 -5.59 -17.74 12.97
N HIS A 44 -4.86 -16.87 12.28
CA HIS A 44 -4.14 -17.23 11.06
C HIS A 44 -3.06 -18.31 11.29
N TRP A 45 -2.29 -18.20 12.37
CA TRP A 45 -1.26 -19.19 12.73
C TRP A 45 -1.79 -20.41 13.47
N LYS A 46 -3.10 -20.44 13.81
CA LYS A 46 -3.70 -21.47 14.67
C LYS A 46 -2.97 -21.61 16.01
N LYS A 47 -2.64 -20.46 16.61
CA LYS A 47 -1.90 -20.33 17.88
C LYS A 47 -2.74 -19.57 18.90
N SER A 48 -2.28 -19.57 20.15
CA SER A 48 -2.88 -18.71 21.17
C SER A 48 -2.53 -17.23 20.92
N VAL A 49 -3.41 -16.32 21.37
CA VAL A 49 -3.16 -14.86 21.33
C VAL A 49 -1.88 -14.50 22.07
N LYS A 50 -1.55 -15.22 23.15
CA LYS A 50 -0.29 -15.03 23.89
C LYS A 50 0.94 -15.29 23.03
N GLU A 51 0.94 -16.36 22.24
CA GLU A 51 2.04 -16.67 21.32
C GLU A 51 2.12 -15.68 20.17
N ALA A 52 0.96 -15.25 19.63
CA ALA A 52 0.93 -14.23 18.59
C ALA A 52 1.48 -12.88 19.07
N LYS A 53 1.11 -12.46 20.30
CA LYS A 53 1.68 -11.28 20.97
C LYS A 53 3.20 -11.35 21.11
N ALA A 54 3.73 -12.52 21.48
CA ALA A 54 5.18 -12.70 21.61
C ALA A 54 5.89 -12.48 20.26
N LYS A 55 5.28 -12.94 19.16
CA LYS A 55 5.78 -12.70 17.80
C LYS A 55 5.66 -11.26 17.34
N LEU A 56 4.59 -10.55 17.71
CA LEU A 56 4.45 -9.11 17.41
C LEU A 56 5.56 -8.26 18.04
N ALA A 57 6.16 -8.74 19.14
CA ALA A 57 7.29 -8.10 19.80
C ALA A 57 8.65 -8.42 19.13
N GLU A 58 8.70 -9.29 18.12
CA GLU A 58 9.92 -9.58 17.35
C GLU A 58 10.30 -8.40 16.44
N THR A 59 11.60 -8.26 16.15
CA THR A 59 12.15 -7.07 15.49
C THR A 59 11.90 -6.99 13.98
N ASP A 60 11.51 -8.10 13.34
CA ASP A 60 11.23 -8.11 11.91
C ASP A 60 9.82 -7.59 11.60
N ARG A 61 9.69 -6.26 11.61
CA ARG A 61 8.42 -5.58 11.32
C ARG A 61 7.87 -5.93 9.94
N ALA A 62 8.73 -6.09 8.93
CA ALA A 62 8.27 -6.41 7.58
C ALA A 62 7.63 -7.80 7.51
N ALA A 63 8.21 -8.80 8.18
CA ALA A 63 7.63 -10.13 8.26
C ALA A 63 6.30 -10.14 9.03
N VAL A 64 6.22 -9.38 10.13
CA VAL A 64 4.98 -9.25 10.91
C VAL A 64 3.89 -8.58 10.09
N GLU A 65 4.19 -7.47 9.41
CA GLU A 65 3.23 -6.73 8.60
C GLU A 65 2.72 -7.59 7.44
N LYS A 66 3.61 -8.32 6.77
CA LYS A 66 3.23 -9.29 5.75
C LYS A 66 2.29 -10.37 6.31
N ALA A 67 2.61 -10.95 7.47
CA ALA A 67 1.77 -11.96 8.10
C ALA A 67 0.39 -11.42 8.52
N LEU A 68 0.32 -10.16 8.97
CA LEU A 68 -0.94 -9.48 9.28
C LEU A 68 -1.79 -9.27 8.03
N ASN A 69 -1.20 -8.82 6.94
CA ASN A 69 -1.91 -8.64 5.67
C ASN A 69 -2.41 -9.98 5.11
N ASP A 70 -1.56 -11.02 5.12
CA ASP A 70 -1.94 -12.39 4.72
C ASP A 70 -3.09 -12.93 5.61
N ALA A 71 -3.02 -12.67 6.92
CA ALA A 71 -4.05 -13.05 7.89
C ALA A 71 -5.38 -12.35 7.65
N ARG A 72 -5.38 -11.02 7.45
CA ARG A 72 -6.57 -10.21 7.21
C ARG A 72 -7.30 -10.65 5.93
N GLY A 73 -6.57 -10.85 4.83
CA GLY A 73 -7.14 -11.35 3.57
C GLY A 73 -7.78 -12.74 3.73
N THR A 74 -7.12 -13.65 4.46
CA THR A 74 -7.67 -14.99 4.74
C THR A 74 -8.96 -14.92 5.57
N ILE A 75 -8.97 -14.08 6.62
CA ILE A 75 -10.06 -13.99 7.60
C ILE A 75 -11.28 -13.24 7.03
N ASN A 76 -11.10 -12.32 6.09
CA ASN A 76 -12.19 -11.58 5.46
C ASN A 76 -13.28 -12.51 4.87
N ASN A 77 -12.88 -13.72 4.46
CA ASN A 77 -13.79 -14.75 3.92
C ASN A 77 -14.55 -15.56 5.00
N GLU A 78 -14.10 -15.53 6.26
CA GLU A 78 -14.68 -16.29 7.38
C GLU A 78 -15.10 -15.34 8.51
N LYS A 79 -16.38 -14.93 8.53
CA LYS A 79 -17.10 -14.16 9.58
C LYS A 79 -16.22 -13.32 10.53
N ARG A 80 -16.40 -11.99 10.45
CA ARG A 80 -15.71 -10.90 11.17
C ARG A 80 -15.85 -10.89 12.71
N GLU A 81 -15.91 -12.04 13.37
CA GLU A 81 -15.99 -12.14 14.84
C GLU A 81 -14.63 -11.91 15.53
N ILE A 82 -13.73 -11.14 14.92
CA ILE A 82 -12.40 -10.83 15.47
C ILE A 82 -12.32 -9.32 15.63
N CYS A 83 -11.64 -8.88 16.69
CA CYS A 83 -11.50 -7.47 17.02
C CYS A 83 -12.83 -6.82 17.40
N LEU A 84 -13.64 -7.54 18.16
CA LEU A 84 -14.92 -7.04 18.65
C LEU A 84 -14.69 -5.81 19.53
N PHE A 85 -15.60 -4.86 19.48
CA PHE A 85 -15.48 -3.57 20.16
C PHE A 85 -15.21 -3.75 21.66
N HIS A 86 -15.91 -4.69 22.29
CA HIS A 86 -15.77 -4.97 23.72
C HIS A 86 -14.44 -5.63 24.10
N GLU A 87 -13.68 -6.12 23.13
CA GLU A 87 -12.32 -6.64 23.30
C GLU A 87 -11.25 -5.61 22.89
N SER A 88 -11.68 -4.46 22.36
CA SER A 88 -10.80 -3.37 21.99
C SER A 88 -10.38 -2.54 23.19
N ARG A 89 -9.46 -1.60 22.96
CA ARG A 89 -9.04 -0.60 23.96
C ARG A 89 -9.97 0.60 24.05
N PHE A 90 -10.92 0.73 23.13
CA PHE A 90 -11.86 1.83 23.11
C PHE A 90 -13.01 1.55 24.08
N SER A 91 -13.32 2.54 24.90
CA SER A 91 -14.39 2.47 25.90
C SER A 91 -15.75 2.79 25.29
N TYR A 92 -16.83 2.47 26.00
CA TYR A 92 -18.17 2.88 25.58
C TYR A 92 -18.30 4.40 25.47
N ASP A 93 -17.69 5.13 26.41
CA ASP A 93 -17.65 6.60 26.40
C ASP A 93 -16.95 7.14 25.15
N ASP A 94 -15.89 6.46 24.68
CA ASP A 94 -15.24 6.80 23.40
C ASP A 94 -16.21 6.63 22.23
N ALA A 95 -16.97 5.53 22.21
CA ALA A 95 -17.96 5.31 21.17
C ALA A 95 -19.12 6.32 21.23
N GLU A 96 -19.55 6.74 22.41
CA GLU A 96 -20.56 7.79 22.58
C GLU A 96 -20.04 9.16 22.11
N ALA A 97 -18.80 9.49 22.46
CA ALA A 97 -18.14 10.72 22.04
C ALA A 97 -18.06 10.79 20.49
N LEU A 98 -17.61 9.71 19.86
CA LEU A 98 -17.55 9.59 18.41
C LEU A 98 -18.95 9.60 17.77
N ALA A 99 -19.93 8.95 18.39
CA ALA A 99 -21.31 8.94 17.89
C ALA A 99 -21.91 10.35 17.86
N SER A 100 -21.67 11.11 18.93
CA SER A 100 -22.08 12.50 19.01
C SER A 100 -21.34 13.37 17.98
N ALA A 101 -20.05 13.14 17.76
CA ALA A 101 -19.25 13.90 16.80
C ALA A 101 -19.64 13.62 15.35
N TRP A 102 -19.91 12.36 15.01
CA TRP A 102 -20.22 11.93 13.65
C TRP A 102 -21.71 12.01 13.29
N GLY A 103 -22.59 12.23 14.28
CA GLY A 103 -24.03 12.27 14.07
C GLY A 103 -24.62 10.92 13.67
N ILE A 104 -24.01 9.81 14.12
CA ILE A 104 -24.46 8.43 13.84
C ILE A 104 -24.74 7.67 15.15
N GLY A 105 -25.38 6.50 15.05
CA GLY A 105 -25.69 5.69 16.22
C GLY A 105 -24.44 5.05 16.86
N VAL A 106 -24.41 4.91 18.19
CA VAL A 106 -23.30 4.26 18.92
C VAL A 106 -23.01 2.85 18.40
N SER A 107 -24.04 2.10 18.00
CA SER A 107 -23.85 0.78 17.39
C SER A 107 -23.09 0.83 16.06
N GLU A 108 -23.32 1.86 15.26
CA GLU A 108 -22.65 2.07 13.98
C GLU A 108 -21.19 2.50 14.19
N VAL A 109 -20.94 3.38 15.17
CA VAL A 109 -19.57 3.72 15.60
C VAL A 109 -18.79 2.49 16.03
N LYS A 110 -19.38 1.62 16.87
CA LYS A 110 -18.71 0.40 17.32
C LYS A 110 -18.31 -0.48 16.13
N ALA A 111 -19.21 -0.68 15.17
CA ALA A 111 -18.91 -1.43 13.95
C ALA A 111 -17.79 -0.77 13.12
N THR A 112 -17.77 0.56 13.05
CA THR A 112 -16.69 1.30 12.39
C THR A 112 -15.36 1.12 13.10
N ILE A 113 -15.32 1.20 14.44
CA ILE A 113 -14.13 0.96 15.25
C ILE A 113 -13.62 -0.47 15.03
N GLU A 114 -14.49 -1.48 15.08
CA GLU A 114 -14.16 -2.88 14.82
C GLU A 114 -13.52 -3.05 13.43
N SER A 115 -14.11 -2.43 12.40
CA SER A 115 -13.59 -2.43 11.04
C SER A 115 -12.20 -1.79 10.96
N LYS A 116 -12.03 -0.59 11.54
CA LYS A 116 -10.74 0.13 11.51
C LYS A 116 -9.66 -0.61 12.28
N LEU A 117 -9.99 -1.23 13.42
CA LEU A 117 -9.08 -2.11 14.16
C LEU A 117 -8.65 -3.29 13.30
N PHE A 118 -9.61 -3.98 12.68
CA PHE A 118 -9.33 -5.15 11.84
C PHE A 118 -8.36 -4.83 10.70
N TRP A 119 -8.52 -3.68 10.03
CA TRP A 119 -7.66 -3.25 8.92
C TRP A 119 -6.35 -2.56 9.34
N GLY A 120 -6.11 -2.41 10.65
CA GLY A 120 -4.92 -1.74 11.18
C GLY A 120 -4.94 -0.22 11.01
N SER A 121 -6.12 0.38 10.85
CA SER A 121 -6.34 1.82 10.74
C SER A 121 -6.81 2.43 12.07
N SER A 122 -6.40 1.86 13.20
CA SER A 122 -6.89 2.27 14.53
C SER A 122 -6.45 3.66 14.97
N SER A 123 -5.35 4.17 14.42
CA SER A 123 -4.86 5.54 14.70
C SER A 123 -5.87 6.61 14.28
N ILE A 124 -6.68 6.36 13.24
CA ILE A 124 -7.76 7.26 12.82
C ILE A 124 -8.77 7.49 13.96
N ILE A 125 -9.05 6.44 14.74
CA ILE A 125 -9.96 6.54 15.89
C ILE A 125 -9.29 7.30 17.04
N ASP A 126 -7.98 7.12 17.24
CA ASP A 126 -7.23 7.85 18.27
C ASP A 126 -7.19 9.34 18.03
N ASP A 127 -6.84 9.72 16.81
CA ASP A 127 -6.68 11.12 16.41
C ASP A 127 -8.02 11.84 16.58
N GLU A 128 -9.12 11.19 16.18
CA GLU A 128 -10.46 11.73 16.35
C GLU A 128 -10.88 11.85 17.83
N LEU A 129 -10.61 10.83 18.64
CA LEU A 129 -10.89 10.90 20.08
C LEU A 129 -10.03 11.97 20.78
N ALA A 130 -8.77 12.14 20.35
CA ALA A 130 -7.91 13.19 20.87
C ALA A 130 -8.49 14.58 20.56
N ARG A 131 -8.98 14.79 19.33
CA ARG A 131 -9.67 16.01 18.89
C ARG A 131 -10.96 16.27 19.68
N ILE A 132 -11.78 15.24 19.92
CA ILE A 132 -13.00 15.39 20.73
C ILE A 132 -12.66 15.77 22.18
N ARG A 133 -11.65 15.11 22.77
CA ARG A 133 -11.24 15.33 24.16
C ARG A 133 -10.53 16.66 24.38
N SER A 134 -9.83 17.21 23.38
CA SER A 134 -9.24 18.54 23.47
C SER A 134 -10.30 19.65 23.56
N GLY A 135 -11.57 19.33 23.30
CA GLY A 135 -12.65 20.31 23.31
C GLY A 135 -12.51 21.32 22.16
N GLU A 136 -11.71 20.98 21.14
CA GLU A 136 -11.75 21.64 19.84
C GLU A 136 -13.10 21.31 19.21
N GLY A 137 -14.09 22.07 19.66
CA GLY A 137 -15.45 21.99 19.18
C GLY A 137 -15.44 22.15 17.68
N PHE A 138 -16.26 21.35 17.03
CA PHE A 138 -16.63 21.55 15.64
C PHE A 138 -17.48 22.83 15.55
N GLU A 139 -16.83 23.98 15.70
CA GLU A 139 -17.29 25.21 15.06
C GLU A 139 -16.89 25.06 13.60
N GLY A 140 -17.89 25.01 12.72
CA GLY A 140 -17.68 24.75 11.31
C GLY A 140 -16.59 25.65 10.70
N GLU A 141 -15.88 25.06 9.74
CA GLU A 141 -14.84 25.69 8.89
C GLU A 141 -13.48 25.89 9.56
N GLY A 142 -12.81 24.78 9.89
CA GLY A 142 -11.44 24.76 10.43
C GLY A 142 -10.55 23.69 9.78
N GLU A 143 -10.17 23.92 8.52
CA GLU A 143 -9.01 23.29 7.88
C GLU A 143 -7.74 23.59 8.71
N GLY A 144 -7.06 22.61 9.31
CA GLY A 144 -5.80 22.96 9.98
C GLY A 144 -4.93 21.89 10.63
N ALA A 145 -5.47 20.78 11.12
CA ALA A 145 -4.61 19.76 11.78
C ALA A 145 -4.97 18.31 11.41
N GLU A 146 -6.27 17.98 11.30
CA GLU A 146 -6.74 16.73 10.69
C GLU A 146 -6.47 16.70 9.17
N ASN A 147 -6.29 17.88 8.58
CA ASN A 147 -5.80 18.00 7.21
C ASN A 147 -4.41 17.39 7.09
N ASP A 148 -3.42 17.66 7.94
CA ASP A 148 -2.02 17.40 7.56
C ASP A 148 -1.68 15.90 7.32
N VAL A 149 -2.18 14.97 8.14
CA VAL A 149 -1.93 13.52 7.96
C VAL A 149 -2.80 12.92 6.84
N ASN A 150 -4.08 13.28 6.80
CA ASN A 150 -4.98 12.82 5.74
C ASN A 150 -4.62 13.45 4.38
N GLU A 151 -4.08 14.67 4.39
CA GLU A 151 -3.57 15.43 3.25
C GLU A 151 -2.23 14.84 2.80
N ALA A 152 -1.29 14.55 3.70
CA ALA A 152 -0.06 13.85 3.32
C ALA A 152 -0.37 12.50 2.67
N ALA A 153 -1.30 11.72 3.24
CA ALA A 153 -1.75 10.46 2.67
C ALA A 153 -2.48 10.66 1.33
N ALA A 154 -3.42 11.59 1.26
CA ALA A 154 -4.14 11.90 0.02
C ALA A 154 -3.17 12.37 -1.08
N ASN A 155 -2.20 13.22 -0.75
CA ASN A 155 -1.14 13.69 -1.63
C ASN A 155 -0.29 12.51 -2.10
N ALA A 156 0.15 11.62 -1.20
CA ALA A 156 0.88 10.41 -1.58
C ALA A 156 0.08 9.52 -2.55
N PHE A 157 -1.24 9.43 -2.38
CA PHE A 157 -2.12 8.76 -3.34
C PHE A 157 -2.18 9.50 -4.69
N PHE A 158 -2.39 10.82 -4.70
CA PHE A 158 -2.51 11.62 -5.93
C PHE A 158 -1.20 11.72 -6.71
N GLU A 159 -0.07 11.73 -6.01
CA GLU A 159 1.27 11.72 -6.61
C GLU A 159 1.70 10.32 -7.06
N SER A 160 0.98 9.28 -6.60
CA SER A 160 1.28 7.91 -6.98
C SER A 160 1.17 7.73 -8.48
N LYS A 161 2.20 7.10 -9.04
CA LYS A 161 2.09 6.57 -10.39
C LYS A 161 1.38 5.24 -10.35
N ASP A 162 1.59 4.38 -9.38
CA ASP A 162 1.12 3.00 -9.48
C ASP A 162 -0.38 2.88 -9.20
N TYR A 163 -0.93 3.70 -8.31
CA TYR A 163 -2.34 3.70 -7.92
C TYR A 163 -3.12 4.85 -8.58
N ASN A 164 -4.42 4.64 -8.82
CA ASN A 164 -5.31 5.64 -9.41
C ASN A 164 -6.71 5.60 -8.78
N TYR A 165 -7.61 6.46 -9.27
CA TYR A 165 -8.97 6.58 -8.74
C TYR A 165 -9.74 5.25 -8.80
N CYS A 166 -9.52 4.44 -9.84
CA CYS A 166 -10.20 3.16 -9.92
C CYS A 166 -9.76 2.22 -8.79
N ASP A 167 -8.47 2.14 -8.47
CA ASP A 167 -8.00 1.30 -7.35
C ASP A 167 -8.71 1.69 -6.04
N ALA A 168 -8.81 2.99 -5.75
CA ALA A 168 -9.53 3.49 -4.58
C ALA A 168 -11.03 3.14 -4.62
N ARG A 169 -11.69 3.29 -5.77
CA ARG A 169 -13.12 2.96 -5.93
C ARG A 169 -13.39 1.47 -5.75
N LEU A 170 -12.57 0.61 -6.34
CA LEU A 170 -12.70 -0.84 -6.20
C LEU A 170 -12.52 -1.26 -4.74
N LEU A 171 -11.51 -0.71 -4.08
CA LEU A 171 -11.24 -0.97 -2.67
C LEU A 171 -12.36 -0.46 -1.76
N ALA A 172 -12.87 0.75 -2.02
CA ALA A 172 -14.00 1.33 -1.32
C ALA A 172 -15.27 0.47 -1.44
N ALA A 173 -15.57 0.00 -2.65
CA ALA A 173 -16.70 -0.90 -2.88
C ALA A 173 -16.51 -2.26 -2.17
N HIS A 174 -15.29 -2.79 -2.16
CA HIS A 174 -14.97 -4.05 -1.50
C HIS A 174 -15.10 -3.97 0.03
N TRP A 175 -14.64 -2.87 0.63
CA TRP A 175 -14.68 -2.65 2.08
C TRP A 175 -15.95 -1.96 2.58
N GLN A 176 -16.82 -1.51 1.69
CA GLN A 176 -18.02 -0.73 2.01
C GLN A 176 -17.70 0.56 2.77
N ILE A 177 -16.68 1.28 2.31
CA ILE A 177 -16.27 2.59 2.84
C ILE A 177 -16.38 3.67 1.75
N ALA A 178 -16.20 4.94 2.11
CA ALA A 178 -16.18 6.00 1.12
C ALA A 178 -14.92 5.91 0.24
N THR A 179 -15.04 6.31 -1.03
CA THR A 179 -13.90 6.33 -1.97
C THR A 179 -12.77 7.22 -1.46
N TRP A 180 -13.09 8.32 -0.77
CA TRP A 180 -12.08 9.18 -0.14
C TRP A 180 -11.25 8.43 0.91
N ASP A 181 -11.91 7.69 1.80
CA ASP A 181 -11.22 6.89 2.83
C ASP A 181 -10.30 5.83 2.22
N ALA A 182 -10.72 5.23 1.10
CA ALA A 182 -9.88 4.29 0.37
C ALA A 182 -8.64 4.98 -0.24
N LYS A 183 -8.77 6.21 -0.77
CA LYS A 183 -7.62 7.00 -1.26
C LYS A 183 -6.62 7.28 -0.14
N VAL A 184 -7.11 7.78 1.00
CA VAL A 184 -6.28 8.05 2.18
C VAL A 184 -5.59 6.76 2.65
N THR A 185 -6.33 5.65 2.71
CA THR A 185 -5.76 4.34 3.10
C THR A 185 -4.66 3.88 2.15
N ILE A 186 -4.86 3.98 0.83
CA ILE A 186 -3.83 3.68 -0.16
C ILE A 186 -2.61 4.59 0.05
N GLY A 187 -2.85 5.89 0.23
CA GLY A 187 -1.85 6.90 0.53
C GLY A 187 -0.97 6.56 1.74
N GLN A 188 -1.60 6.20 2.86
CA GLN A 188 -0.89 5.76 4.07
C GLN A 188 -0.02 4.52 3.79
N LYS A 189 -0.55 3.54 3.04
CA LYS A 189 0.22 2.33 2.68
C LYS A 189 1.40 2.64 1.76
N ILE A 190 1.32 3.66 0.90
CA ILE A 190 2.44 4.16 0.10
C ILE A 190 3.51 4.78 1.00
N ILE A 191 3.12 5.68 1.92
CA ILE A 191 4.04 6.37 2.83
C ILE A 191 4.81 5.36 3.71
N TRP A 192 4.13 4.31 4.17
CA TRP A 192 4.73 3.28 5.01
C TRP A 192 5.49 2.19 4.24
N ASP A 193 5.65 2.32 2.92
CA ASP A 193 6.27 1.30 2.05
C ASP A 193 5.62 -0.10 2.21
N SER A 194 4.31 -0.13 2.49
CA SER A 194 3.52 -1.34 2.72
C SER A 194 2.67 -1.70 1.49
N THR A 195 3.19 -1.39 0.30
CA THR A 195 2.47 -1.56 -0.98
C THR A 195 2.22 -3.03 -1.32
N GLN A 196 3.06 -3.96 -0.83
CA GLN A 196 2.82 -5.39 -1.03
C GLN A 196 1.50 -5.86 -0.39
N GLY A 197 1.22 -5.42 0.84
CA GLY A 197 -0.05 -5.72 1.49
C GLY A 197 -1.23 -5.09 0.74
N LEU A 198 -1.05 -3.86 0.29
CA LEU A 198 -2.03 -3.16 -0.51
C LEU A 198 -2.37 -3.90 -1.81
N GLU A 199 -1.39 -4.45 -2.53
CA GLU A 199 -1.66 -5.22 -3.76
C GLU A 199 -2.46 -6.49 -3.51
N VAL A 200 -2.28 -7.16 -2.36
CA VAL A 200 -3.11 -8.32 -1.98
C VAL A 200 -4.57 -7.87 -1.80
N MET A 201 -4.78 -6.79 -1.04
CA MET A 201 -6.12 -6.23 -0.79
C MET A 201 -6.80 -5.74 -2.07
N LEU A 202 -6.04 -5.09 -2.96
CA LEU A 202 -6.54 -4.69 -4.28
C LEU A 202 -6.81 -5.91 -5.16
N GLY A 203 -6.02 -6.98 -5.10
CA GLY A 203 -6.30 -8.23 -5.79
C GLY A 203 -7.71 -8.77 -5.48
N GLU A 204 -8.04 -8.87 -4.19
CA GLU A 204 -9.37 -9.30 -3.73
C GLU A 204 -10.47 -8.33 -4.20
N ALA A 205 -10.23 -7.02 -4.09
CA ALA A 205 -11.18 -6.01 -4.56
C ALA A 205 -11.46 -6.09 -6.07
N ARG A 206 -10.41 -6.36 -6.87
CA ARG A 206 -10.50 -6.52 -8.34
C ARG A 206 -11.25 -7.79 -8.73
N GLU A 207 -11.02 -8.90 -8.03
CA GLU A 207 -11.79 -10.14 -8.23
C GLU A 207 -13.27 -9.95 -7.88
N ALA A 208 -13.56 -9.31 -6.75
CA ALA A 208 -14.92 -8.96 -6.34
C ALA A 208 -15.59 -8.02 -7.36
N ALA A 209 -14.85 -7.07 -7.93
CA ALA A 209 -15.35 -6.18 -8.97
C ALA A 209 -15.64 -6.93 -10.29
N ALA A 210 -14.75 -7.84 -10.70
CA ALA A 210 -14.93 -8.66 -11.89
C ALA A 210 -16.20 -9.52 -11.81
N SER A 211 -16.49 -10.12 -10.65
CA SER A 211 -17.73 -10.90 -10.44
C SER A 211 -19.01 -10.07 -10.57
N ARG A 212 -18.94 -8.77 -10.21
CA ARG A 212 -20.05 -7.81 -10.32
C ARG A 212 -20.11 -7.11 -11.69
N GLN A 213 -19.18 -7.44 -12.60
CA GLN A 213 -18.97 -6.70 -13.85
C GLN A 213 -18.69 -5.20 -13.65
N ASP A 214 -18.21 -4.83 -12.46
CA ASP A 214 -17.83 -3.47 -12.10
C ASP A 214 -16.40 -3.22 -12.58
N LYS A 215 -16.26 -2.66 -13.78
CA LYS A 215 -14.95 -2.44 -14.42
C LYS A 215 -14.51 -0.99 -14.25
N CYS A 216 -13.21 -0.76 -14.30
CA CYS A 216 -12.69 0.58 -14.42
C CYS A 216 -13.04 1.18 -15.77
N GLU A 217 -13.38 2.46 -15.75
CA GLU A 217 -13.48 3.25 -16.98
C GLU A 217 -12.13 3.89 -17.32
N PHE A 218 -11.96 4.20 -18.61
CA PHE A 218 -10.73 4.82 -19.11
C PHE A 218 -10.38 6.12 -18.37
N TYR A 219 -11.38 6.96 -18.05
CA TYR A 219 -11.18 8.27 -17.41
C TYR A 219 -10.84 8.16 -15.92
N GLU A 220 -10.94 6.97 -15.32
CA GLU A 220 -10.56 6.75 -13.92
C GLU A 220 -9.05 6.58 -13.76
N GLY A 221 -8.34 6.36 -14.88
CA GLY A 221 -6.89 6.37 -14.93
C GLY A 221 -6.32 7.75 -15.27
N PRO A 222 -5.00 7.93 -15.15
CA PRO A 222 -4.32 9.20 -15.42
C PRO A 222 -4.09 9.47 -16.91
N PHE A 223 -4.86 8.84 -17.80
CA PHE A 223 -4.60 8.83 -19.25
C PHE A 223 -5.49 9.83 -19.98
N THR A 224 -4.94 10.51 -20.98
CA THR A 224 -5.71 11.49 -21.79
C THR A 224 -6.31 10.87 -23.04
N PHE A 225 -7.23 11.58 -23.69
CA PHE A 225 -7.83 11.11 -24.94
C PHE A 225 -6.77 10.88 -26.04
N GLU A 226 -5.75 11.73 -26.09
CA GLU A 226 -4.61 11.63 -27.01
C GLU A 226 -3.78 10.38 -26.74
N ASP A 227 -3.60 10.01 -25.46
CA ASP A 227 -2.98 8.73 -25.09
C ASP A 227 -3.79 7.54 -25.63
N ALA A 228 -5.11 7.59 -25.52
CA ALA A 228 -5.99 6.57 -26.10
C ALA A 228 -5.91 6.53 -27.63
N GLN A 229 -5.82 7.68 -28.32
CA GLN A 229 -5.62 7.73 -29.78
C GLN A 229 -4.27 7.15 -30.20
N LEU A 230 -3.22 7.45 -29.44
CA LEU A 230 -1.88 6.95 -29.70
C LEU A 230 -1.82 5.43 -29.53
N LEU A 231 -2.40 4.91 -28.45
CA LEU A 231 -2.50 3.47 -28.21
C LEU A 231 -3.39 2.78 -29.25
N ALA A 232 -4.50 3.39 -29.65
CA ALA A 232 -5.37 2.88 -30.71
C ALA A 232 -4.59 2.67 -32.02
N LYS A 233 -3.81 3.67 -32.43
CA LYS A 233 -2.93 3.56 -33.60
C LYS A 233 -1.84 2.50 -33.42
N SER A 234 -1.23 2.42 -32.23
CA SER A 234 -0.16 1.46 -31.95
C SER A 234 -0.65 0.02 -31.88
N TRP A 235 -1.90 -0.20 -31.45
CA TRP A 235 -2.51 -1.52 -31.29
C TRP A 235 -3.36 -1.92 -32.50
N ASP A 236 -3.49 -1.05 -33.51
CA ASP A 236 -4.33 -1.24 -34.69
C ASP A 236 -5.80 -1.54 -34.37
N ILE A 237 -6.37 -0.75 -33.45
CA ILE A 237 -7.76 -0.85 -33.00
C ILE A 237 -8.42 0.54 -33.00
N SER A 238 -9.74 0.59 -32.83
CA SER A 238 -10.45 1.86 -32.68
C SER A 238 -10.11 2.55 -31.35
N VAL A 239 -10.29 3.88 -31.30
CA VAL A 239 -10.09 4.66 -30.06
C VAL A 239 -11.03 4.19 -28.94
N ALA A 240 -12.25 3.77 -29.29
CA ALA A 240 -13.21 3.21 -28.35
C ALA A 240 -12.71 1.89 -27.75
N GLU A 241 -12.19 0.98 -28.58
CA GLU A 241 -11.61 -0.29 -28.12
C GLU A 241 -10.32 -0.06 -27.30
N ALA A 242 -9.52 0.94 -27.64
CA ALA A 242 -8.34 1.32 -26.84
C ALA A 242 -8.74 1.80 -25.45
N LYS A 243 -9.76 2.67 -25.33
CA LYS A 243 -10.31 3.10 -24.03
C LYS A 243 -10.82 1.92 -23.22
N ALA A 244 -11.59 1.02 -23.83
CA ALA A 244 -12.09 -0.19 -23.16
C ALA A 244 -10.94 -1.11 -22.71
N THR A 245 -9.90 -1.26 -23.54
CA THR A 245 -8.70 -2.04 -23.22
C THR A 245 -7.92 -1.42 -22.06
N ILE A 246 -7.79 -0.09 -22.02
CA ILE A 246 -7.18 0.64 -20.91
C ILE A 246 -7.99 0.43 -19.63
N GLY A 247 -9.30 0.65 -19.66
CA GLY A 247 -10.18 0.42 -18.50
C GLY A 247 -10.08 -1.02 -17.97
N ASN A 248 -10.09 -2.02 -18.87
CA ASN A 248 -9.88 -3.41 -18.47
C ASN A 248 -8.50 -3.63 -17.84
N LYS A 249 -7.42 -3.04 -18.39
CA LYS A 249 -6.08 -3.12 -17.79
C LYS A 249 -6.05 -2.45 -16.41
N LEU A 250 -6.65 -1.28 -16.24
CA LEU A 250 -6.76 -0.59 -14.95
C LEU A 250 -7.48 -1.46 -13.91
N THR A 251 -8.54 -2.15 -14.31
CA THR A 251 -9.30 -3.08 -13.45
C THR A 251 -8.42 -4.17 -12.85
N TRP A 252 -7.32 -4.54 -13.51
CA TRP A 252 -6.42 -5.58 -13.06
C TRP A 252 -5.07 -5.04 -12.57
N GLY A 253 -4.99 -3.77 -12.17
CA GLY A 253 -3.74 -3.15 -11.71
C GLY A 253 -2.71 -2.92 -12.82
N GLY A 254 -3.13 -3.03 -14.09
CA GLY A 254 -2.29 -2.91 -15.29
C GLY A 254 -1.86 -1.48 -15.63
N ASN A 255 -1.91 -0.55 -14.69
CA ASN A 255 -1.57 0.86 -14.90
C ASN A 255 -0.14 1.03 -15.45
N LYS A 256 0.83 0.31 -14.85
CA LYS A 256 2.22 0.26 -15.34
C LYS A 256 2.32 -0.28 -16.76
N ALA A 257 1.55 -1.31 -17.10
CA ALA A 257 1.53 -1.90 -18.44
C ALA A 257 0.98 -0.93 -19.49
N VAL A 258 -0.06 -0.15 -19.15
CA VAL A 258 -0.59 0.89 -20.04
C VAL A 258 0.45 1.99 -20.27
N ARG A 259 1.15 2.44 -19.22
CA ARG A 259 2.25 3.42 -19.36
C ARG A 259 3.39 2.92 -20.25
N SER A 260 3.85 1.69 -20.04
CA SER A 260 4.89 1.11 -20.89
C SER A 260 4.46 1.01 -22.35
N ALA A 261 3.19 0.70 -22.62
CA ALA A 261 2.65 0.70 -23.97
C ALA A 261 2.61 2.11 -24.58
N LEU A 262 2.28 3.13 -23.78
CA LEU A 262 2.31 4.53 -24.20
C LEU A 262 3.72 5.00 -24.53
N ASP A 263 4.70 4.69 -23.68
CA ASP A 263 6.10 5.06 -23.90
C ASP A 263 6.60 4.44 -25.22
N TYR A 264 6.35 3.13 -25.42
CA TYR A 264 6.66 2.46 -26.68
C TYR A 264 5.99 3.13 -27.89
N ALA A 265 4.70 3.46 -27.79
CA ALA A 265 3.97 4.11 -28.87
C ALA A 265 4.56 5.51 -29.18
N ARG A 266 4.91 6.29 -28.14
CA ARG A 266 5.57 7.60 -28.28
C ARG A 266 6.93 7.46 -28.96
N GLU A 267 7.75 6.49 -28.56
CA GLU A 267 9.02 6.17 -29.21
C GLU A 267 8.84 5.87 -30.70
N SER A 268 7.85 5.04 -31.05
CA SER A 268 7.61 4.60 -32.43
C SER A 268 7.15 5.73 -33.36
N THR A 269 6.56 6.80 -32.81
CA THR A 269 6.10 7.97 -33.59
C THR A 269 7.17 9.04 -33.80
N LYS A 270 8.33 8.96 -33.13
CA LYS A 270 9.42 9.91 -33.35
C LYS A 270 9.91 9.76 -34.80
N PRO A 271 9.91 10.83 -35.62
CA PRO A 271 10.37 10.75 -37.00
C PRO A 271 11.82 10.27 -37.03
N GLU A 272 12.09 9.25 -37.83
CA GLU A 272 13.38 8.57 -37.98
C GLU A 272 14.44 9.53 -38.53
N LYS A 273 14.96 10.45 -37.71
CA LYS A 273 16.01 11.41 -38.10
C LYS A 273 17.41 10.76 -38.23
N THR A 274 17.54 9.43 -38.17
CA THR A 274 18.88 8.80 -38.03
C THR A 274 19.11 7.48 -38.78
N LYS A 275 18.34 7.13 -39.82
CA LYS A 275 18.72 6.02 -40.73
C LYS A 275 19.12 6.43 -42.15
N VAL A 276 18.92 7.69 -42.56
CA VAL A 276 19.23 8.13 -43.94
C VAL A 276 20.70 8.53 -44.15
N ASP A 277 21.48 8.76 -43.09
CA ASP A 277 22.86 9.30 -43.26
C ASP A 277 23.96 8.22 -43.35
N LYS A 278 23.66 6.95 -43.07
CA LYS A 278 24.64 5.86 -43.24
C LYS A 278 24.74 5.37 -44.69
N THR A 279 23.65 5.39 -45.46
CA THR A 279 23.65 4.98 -46.88
C THR A 279 24.31 6.02 -47.79
N LYS A 280 24.10 7.33 -47.54
CA LYS A 280 24.80 8.39 -48.31
C LYS A 280 26.32 8.43 -48.05
N LYS A 281 26.77 8.10 -46.84
CA LYS A 281 28.21 8.06 -46.52
C LYS A 281 28.93 6.88 -47.17
N VAL A 282 28.28 5.72 -47.28
CA VAL A 282 28.83 4.54 -47.98
C VAL A 282 28.88 4.76 -49.50
N GLU A 283 27.89 5.44 -50.09
CA GLU A 283 27.87 5.73 -51.51
C GLU A 283 28.90 6.81 -51.91
N LYS A 284 29.14 7.79 -51.04
CA LYS A 284 30.20 8.80 -51.20
C LYS A 284 31.61 8.20 -51.03
N ALA A 285 31.78 7.19 -50.16
CA ALA A 285 33.05 6.47 -50.00
C ALA A 285 33.39 5.58 -51.20
N LYS A 286 32.42 4.84 -51.76
CA LYS A 286 32.63 4.03 -52.99
C LYS A 286 32.98 4.87 -54.22
N LYS A 287 32.58 6.14 -54.27
CA LYS A 287 32.90 7.04 -55.39
C LYS A 287 34.32 7.61 -55.32
N ILE A 288 34.96 7.60 -54.14
CA ILE A 288 36.35 8.05 -53.95
C ILE A 288 37.33 6.91 -54.28
N GLU A 289 36.97 5.65 -53.98
CA GLU A 289 37.83 4.49 -54.24
C GLU A 289 38.02 4.20 -55.74
N LYS A 290 37.02 4.50 -56.59
CA LYS A 290 37.15 4.38 -58.06
C LYS A 290 38.05 5.42 -58.73
N LYS A 291 38.49 6.48 -58.04
CA LYS A 291 39.38 7.52 -58.62
C LYS A 291 40.87 7.28 -58.37
N ASN A 292 41.24 6.32 -57.51
CA ASN A 292 42.63 6.09 -57.10
C ASN A 292 43.25 4.77 -57.59
N THR A 293 42.61 4.06 -58.52
CA THR A 293 43.25 2.91 -59.18
C THR A 293 44.41 3.39 -60.06
N PRO A 294 45.67 2.99 -59.77
CA PRO A 294 46.82 3.36 -60.59
C PRO A 294 46.69 2.71 -61.97
N LYS A 295 46.86 3.51 -63.02
CA LYS A 295 46.89 3.04 -64.40
C LYS A 295 48.05 2.04 -64.55
N PRO A 296 47.84 0.82 -65.08
CA PRO A 296 48.91 -0.15 -65.25
C PRO A 296 49.96 0.42 -66.21
N LYS A 297 51.23 0.43 -65.78
CA LYS A 297 52.35 0.82 -66.64
C LYS A 297 52.50 -0.25 -67.72
N ALA A 298 52.48 0.20 -68.98
CA ALA A 298 52.76 -0.65 -70.13
C ALA A 298 54.20 -1.19 -70.04
N SER A 299 54.33 -2.51 -70.10
CA SER A 299 55.59 -3.22 -70.26
C SER A 299 56.03 -3.11 -71.71
N THR A 300 57.08 -2.35 -71.98
CA THR A 300 57.83 -2.41 -73.24
C THR A 300 58.67 -3.69 -73.25
N PHE A 301 58.41 -4.55 -74.24
CA PHE A 301 59.36 -5.53 -74.76
C PHE A 301 60.10 -4.91 -75.95
#